data_AF-A0A1Y1IDK7-F1
#
_entry.id   AF-A0A1Y1IDK7-F1
#
_cell.length_a   1.000
_cell.length_b   1.000
_cell.length_c   1.000
_cell.angle_alpha   90.00
_cell.angle_beta   90.00
_cell.angle_gamma   90.00
#
_symmetry.space_group_name_H-M   'P 1'
#
loop_
_entity.id
_entity.type
_entity.pdbx_description
1 polymer ?
#
loop_
_entity_poly.entity_id
_entity_poly.type
_entity_poly.pdbx_seq_one_letter_code
_entity_poly.pdbx_strand_id
1 'polypeptide(L)'
;MSHSIWGFKLLGNNRVVTHSPSNMRVALTFEGKDKYSTYLEYLQPFLEQMDSLANEGLRLDETHYTVTQTLGADYVLMAELLGHSGASSLTGCCFCEKHRDNYGKLGVVNGKKVPLPAKPRTTESMAAATHRPWRTGPDVECPYCHEKFPNQAAVDASVPPTTKQEIKNFQQSHAGMRFGTPPIFKFPLSAYAVCILHLLLRLMAITFQQTVAINLNTPEKTDAANALIKALHLGVKKLEQRTTSGEKKKDTQEINFIGREARVLLHPKAYNAFLDIAIDDDTKRAEAAVIWDNLAAFYNELLQPLQNPENKDERLAKASVVQDKGVAFVDSFTAQVGAGKATLYCHLAVDHVPDMVARFPVNFSDMSQQFVEHKLKEGKTDMQLFTNRRLVDERVKMGRNQQVMAKGRERLNIEREVPLPPTRNERSRSKAQLEKKLEKWGPDIARVYTGYKEIVEQLTEAEESTGEDSVSARLMVLSENRTPGAGIDGPVGESQGPAPTGGAAASAAAPAGAAAARGGAAGPRGGAAGARGPAVAAARGGRGGGRTRGRGRGRGGERAIGPRVASSARPI
;
A
#
# COMPACT_ATOMS: atom_id res chain seq x y z
N MET A 1 -1.60 12.31 -19.02
CA MET A 1 -2.44 11.10 -19.08
C MET A 1 -1.84 10.05 -18.16
N SER A 2 -2.65 9.38 -17.34
CA SER A 2 -2.20 8.23 -16.54
C SER A 2 -2.06 7.01 -17.44
N HIS A 3 -0.97 6.27 -17.27
CA HIS A 3 -0.74 5.00 -17.95
C HIS A 3 -0.81 3.90 -16.90
N SER A 4 -1.58 2.85 -17.18
CA SER A 4 -1.61 1.62 -16.38
C SER A 4 -0.78 0.56 -17.09
N ILE A 5 0.00 -0.21 -16.31
CA ILE A 5 0.80 -1.33 -16.81
C ILE A 5 0.31 -2.60 -16.11
N TRP A 6 0.11 -3.64 -16.91
CA TRP A 6 -0.09 -5.01 -16.47
C TRP A 6 1.08 -5.87 -16.96
N GLY A 7 1.66 -6.64 -16.06
CA GLY A 7 2.82 -7.46 -16.37
C GLY A 7 2.87 -8.72 -15.52
N PHE A 8 3.64 -9.68 -16.01
CA PHE A 8 3.85 -10.96 -15.36
C PHE A 8 5.30 -11.06 -14.90
N LYS A 9 5.46 -11.67 -13.72
CA LYS A 9 6.74 -12.10 -13.19
C LYS A 9 6.72 -13.61 -13.08
N LEU A 10 7.67 -14.27 -13.73
CA LEU A 10 7.84 -15.71 -13.59
C LEU A 10 8.85 -15.97 -12.46
N LEU A 11 8.39 -16.66 -11.43
CA LEU A 11 9.23 -17.12 -10.32
C LEU A 11 9.43 -18.63 -10.52
N GLY A 12 10.66 -19.02 -10.84
CA GLY A 12 11.05 -20.44 -10.88
C GLY A 12 11.60 -20.87 -9.53
N ASN A 13 11.41 -22.14 -9.17
CA ASN A 13 11.71 -22.71 -7.84
C ASN A 13 13.18 -22.49 -7.37
N ASN A 14 14.11 -22.18 -8.29
CA ASN A 14 15.55 -22.06 -8.00
C ASN A 14 16.15 -20.67 -8.30
N ARG A 15 15.34 -19.60 -8.47
CA ARG A 15 15.87 -18.28 -8.85
C ARG A 15 15.80 -17.25 -7.73
N VAL A 16 16.93 -16.58 -7.52
CA VAL A 16 17.00 -15.32 -6.76
C VAL A 16 16.08 -14.30 -7.44
N VAL A 17 15.05 -13.87 -6.71
CA VAL A 17 14.06 -12.96 -7.23
C VAL A 17 14.59 -11.53 -7.14
N THR A 18 15.12 -10.99 -8.23
CA THR A 18 15.48 -9.57 -8.26
C THR A 18 14.25 -8.71 -8.58
N HIS A 19 14.20 -7.49 -8.04
CA HIS A 19 13.23 -6.46 -8.43
C HIS A 19 13.69 -5.66 -9.65
N SER A 20 14.65 -6.19 -10.42
CA SER A 20 15.13 -5.55 -11.64
C SER A 20 14.02 -5.50 -12.69
N PRO A 21 13.85 -4.36 -13.38
CA PRO A 21 12.97 -4.26 -14.55
C PRO A 21 13.28 -5.30 -15.64
N SER A 22 14.53 -5.76 -15.76
CA SER A 22 14.93 -6.75 -16.79
C SER A 22 14.25 -8.11 -16.64
N ASN A 23 13.84 -8.46 -15.41
CA ASN A 23 13.24 -9.75 -15.07
C ASN A 23 11.70 -9.76 -15.17
N MET A 24 11.12 -8.69 -15.70
CA MET A 24 9.68 -8.55 -15.90
C MET A 24 9.30 -8.62 -17.37
N ARG A 25 8.09 -9.12 -17.63
CA ARG A 25 7.47 -9.06 -18.95
C ARG A 25 6.19 -8.24 -18.85
N VAL A 26 6.19 -7.08 -19.51
CA VAL A 26 4.98 -6.27 -19.66
C VAL A 26 4.11 -6.95 -20.71
N ALA A 27 2.89 -7.28 -20.33
CA ALA A 27 1.93 -7.90 -21.24
C ALA A 27 0.97 -6.88 -21.84
N LEU A 28 0.68 -5.82 -21.10
CA LEU A 28 -0.31 -4.83 -21.50
C LEU A 28 0.04 -3.47 -20.89
N THR A 29 -0.01 -2.44 -21.73
CA THR A 29 0.04 -1.03 -21.31
C THR A 29 -1.17 -0.34 -21.93
N PHE A 30 -1.93 0.40 -21.12
CA PHE A 30 -3.08 1.14 -21.63
C PHE A 30 -3.24 2.50 -20.96
N GLU A 31 -3.87 3.41 -21.69
CA GLU A 31 -4.25 4.73 -21.19
C GLU A 31 -5.71 4.70 -20.70
N GLY A 32 -5.96 5.31 -19.55
CA GLY A 32 -7.30 5.35 -19.01
C GLY A 32 -7.36 5.86 -17.58
N LYS A 33 -8.60 6.03 -17.09
CA LYS A 33 -8.83 6.18 -15.66
C LYS A 33 -8.78 4.79 -15.03
N ASP A 34 -8.17 4.70 -13.85
CA ASP A 34 -8.12 3.49 -13.05
C ASP A 34 -9.54 3.17 -12.52
N LYS A 35 -10.32 2.47 -13.34
CA LYS A 35 -11.73 2.13 -13.10
C LYS A 35 -11.99 0.71 -13.56
N TYR A 36 -12.93 0.06 -12.89
CA TYR A 36 -13.31 -1.34 -13.09
C TYR A 36 -13.65 -1.63 -14.55
N SER A 37 -14.50 -0.81 -15.17
CA SER A 37 -14.90 -1.01 -16.57
C SER A 37 -13.72 -0.97 -17.51
N THR A 38 -12.75 -0.10 -17.26
CA THR A 38 -11.53 0.03 -18.06
C THR A 38 -10.61 -1.18 -17.85
N TYR A 39 -10.40 -1.59 -16.60
CA TYR A 39 -9.64 -2.82 -16.32
C TYR A 39 -10.30 -4.05 -16.94
N LEU A 40 -11.62 -4.18 -16.83
CA LEU A 40 -12.36 -5.30 -17.40
C LEU A 40 -12.20 -5.34 -18.92
N GLU A 41 -12.41 -4.21 -19.61
CA GLU A 41 -12.26 -4.11 -21.06
C GLU A 41 -10.87 -4.56 -21.54
N TYR A 42 -9.80 -4.06 -20.91
CA TYR A 42 -8.43 -4.38 -21.35
C TYR A 42 -7.92 -5.73 -20.86
N LEU A 43 -8.39 -6.24 -19.72
CA LEU A 43 -7.97 -7.53 -19.17
C LEU A 43 -8.83 -8.69 -19.68
N GLN A 44 -10.02 -8.43 -20.24
CA GLN A 44 -10.93 -9.45 -20.80
C GLN A 44 -10.21 -10.47 -21.70
N PRO A 45 -9.31 -10.06 -22.62
CA PRO A 45 -8.63 -11.00 -23.51
C PRO A 45 -7.62 -11.93 -22.83
N PHE A 46 -7.33 -11.73 -21.54
CA PHE A 46 -6.39 -12.54 -20.76
C PHE A 46 -7.11 -13.48 -19.77
N LEU A 47 -8.39 -13.24 -19.47
CA LEU A 47 -9.06 -13.92 -18.36
C LEU A 47 -9.18 -15.43 -18.61
N GLU A 48 -9.54 -15.84 -19.82
CA GLU A 48 -9.69 -17.25 -20.17
C GLU A 48 -8.35 -17.99 -20.17
N GLN A 49 -7.29 -17.35 -20.67
CA GLN A 49 -5.94 -17.91 -20.70
C GLN A 49 -5.36 -18.01 -19.29
N MET A 50 -5.63 -17.03 -18.43
CA MET A 50 -5.25 -17.09 -17.02
C MET A 50 -6.02 -18.18 -16.27
N ASP A 51 -7.32 -18.35 -16.52
CA ASP A 51 -8.09 -19.47 -15.96
C ASP A 51 -7.56 -20.82 -16.47
N SER A 52 -7.27 -20.96 -17.78
CA SER A 52 -6.70 -22.19 -18.36
C SER A 52 -5.33 -22.50 -17.76
N LEU A 53 -4.41 -21.52 -17.68
CA LEU A 53 -3.10 -21.71 -17.06
C LEU A 53 -3.19 -22.18 -15.60
N ALA A 54 -4.15 -21.66 -14.82
CA ALA A 54 -4.33 -22.06 -13.43
C ALA A 54 -4.86 -23.49 -13.28
N ASN A 55 -5.72 -23.94 -14.19
CA ASN A 55 -6.41 -25.23 -14.09
C ASN A 55 -5.68 -26.36 -14.85
N GLU A 56 -5.14 -26.07 -16.03
CA GLU A 56 -4.53 -27.03 -16.94
C GLU A 56 -3.00 -27.02 -16.88
N GLY A 57 -2.39 -25.94 -16.36
CA GLY A 57 -0.94 -25.75 -16.34
C GLY A 57 -0.37 -25.31 -17.69
N LEU A 58 0.93 -25.52 -17.89
CA LEU A 58 1.65 -25.15 -19.10
C LEU A 58 2.46 -26.33 -19.61
N ARG A 59 2.39 -26.65 -20.90
CA ARG A 59 3.25 -27.65 -21.53
C ARG A 59 4.33 -26.95 -22.35
N LEU A 60 5.60 -27.24 -22.03
CA LEU A 60 6.76 -26.80 -22.82
C LEU A 60 7.54 -28.06 -23.18
N ASP A 61 7.69 -28.29 -24.48
CA ASP A 61 8.25 -29.52 -25.05
C ASP A 61 7.54 -30.77 -24.49
N GLU A 62 8.30 -31.69 -23.88
CA GLU A 62 7.77 -32.91 -23.26
C GLU A 62 7.42 -32.74 -21.78
N THR A 63 7.67 -31.56 -21.18
CA THR A 63 7.46 -31.33 -19.75
C THR A 63 6.16 -30.57 -19.51
N HIS A 64 5.34 -31.09 -18.59
CA HIS A 64 4.15 -30.42 -18.08
C HIS A 64 4.46 -29.72 -16.76
N TYR A 65 4.13 -28.44 -16.69
CA TYR A 65 4.34 -27.58 -15.53
C TYR A 65 3.00 -27.22 -14.91
N THR A 66 2.88 -27.41 -13.60
CA THR A 66 1.80 -26.81 -12.82
C THR A 66 2.10 -25.32 -12.61
N VAL A 67 1.11 -24.45 -12.87
CA VAL A 67 1.28 -23.01 -12.74
C VAL A 67 0.46 -22.50 -11.55
N THR A 68 1.14 -21.97 -10.54
CA THR A 68 0.49 -21.23 -9.45
C THR A 68 0.50 -19.75 -9.77
N GLN A 69 -0.67 -19.12 -9.72
CA GLN A 69 -0.82 -17.69 -10.01
C GLN A 69 -1.05 -16.91 -8.73
N THR A 70 -0.43 -15.74 -8.63
CA THR A 70 -0.62 -14.83 -7.51
C THR A 70 -0.68 -13.40 -8.03
N LEU A 71 -1.66 -12.64 -7.55
CA LEU A 71 -1.93 -11.29 -7.99
C LEU A 71 -1.42 -10.30 -6.93
N GLY A 72 -0.31 -9.62 -7.25
CA GLY A 72 0.23 -8.54 -6.44
C GLY A 72 -0.31 -7.18 -6.90
N ALA A 73 -1.01 -6.47 -6.02
CA ALA A 73 -1.59 -5.16 -6.30
C ALA A 73 -1.36 -4.18 -5.15
N ASP A 74 -1.32 -2.88 -5.44
CA ASP A 74 -1.59 -1.89 -4.40
C ASP A 74 -3.06 -2.04 -3.98
N TYR A 75 -3.39 -1.58 -2.78
CA TYR A 75 -4.73 -1.83 -2.24
C TYR A 75 -5.86 -1.18 -3.06
N VAL A 76 -5.60 -0.03 -3.68
CA VAL A 76 -6.61 0.70 -4.45
C VAL A 76 -6.91 -0.05 -5.73
N LEU A 77 -5.87 -0.46 -6.47
CA LEU A 77 -6.01 -1.31 -7.64
C LEU A 77 -6.68 -2.64 -7.27
N MET A 78 -6.25 -3.28 -6.19
CA MET A 78 -6.84 -4.53 -5.73
C MET A 78 -8.33 -4.39 -5.44
N ALA A 79 -8.74 -3.34 -4.72
CA ALA A 79 -10.15 -3.06 -4.47
C ALA A 79 -10.92 -2.83 -5.77
N GLU A 80 -10.32 -2.14 -6.74
CA GLU A 80 -10.92 -1.93 -8.04
C GLU A 80 -11.14 -3.25 -8.78
N LEU A 81 -10.12 -4.11 -8.89
CA LEU A 81 -10.17 -5.43 -9.53
C LEU A 81 -11.15 -6.39 -8.84
N LEU A 82 -11.33 -6.26 -7.53
CA LEU A 82 -12.26 -7.06 -6.74
C LEU A 82 -13.68 -6.47 -6.70
N GLY A 83 -13.96 -5.35 -7.38
CA GLY A 83 -15.30 -4.76 -7.37
C GLY A 83 -15.68 -4.05 -6.05
N HIS A 84 -14.71 -3.74 -5.21
CA HIS A 84 -14.90 -3.20 -3.87
C HIS A 84 -14.71 -1.67 -3.82
N SER A 85 -15.44 -0.97 -2.97
CA SER A 85 -15.33 0.50 -2.76
C SER A 85 -14.07 0.97 -2.00
N GLY A 86 -13.12 0.05 -1.78
CA GLY A 86 -11.84 0.28 -1.11
C GLY A 86 -11.91 0.80 0.33
N ALA A 87 -10.84 1.47 0.75
CA ALA A 87 -10.58 1.86 2.14
C ALA A 87 -11.56 2.88 2.75
N SER A 88 -12.38 3.52 1.92
CA SER A 88 -13.35 4.55 2.34
C SER A 88 -14.66 3.97 2.90
N SER A 89 -14.92 2.68 2.68
CA SER A 89 -16.09 1.97 3.19
C SER A 89 -16.02 1.75 4.70
N LEU A 90 -17.19 1.58 5.32
CA LEU A 90 -17.30 1.11 6.71
C LEU A 90 -16.69 -0.27 6.89
N THR A 91 -16.83 -1.13 5.87
CA THR A 91 -16.12 -2.41 5.77
C THR A 91 -15.19 -2.27 4.58
N GLY A 92 -14.01 -1.72 4.85
CA GLY A 92 -13.06 -1.32 3.82
C GLY A 92 -12.11 -2.42 3.37
N CYS A 93 -12.00 -3.52 4.13
CA CYS A 93 -11.10 -4.64 3.87
C CYS A 93 -11.63 -5.58 2.78
N CYS A 94 -10.81 -5.88 1.77
CA CYS A 94 -11.13 -6.80 0.69
C CYS A 94 -10.96 -8.27 1.10
N PHE A 95 -10.23 -8.54 2.18
CA PHE A 95 -9.93 -9.90 2.65
C PHE A 95 -10.91 -10.42 3.70
N CYS A 96 -11.53 -9.53 4.47
CA CYS A 96 -12.49 -9.88 5.51
C CYS A 96 -13.58 -8.82 5.69
N GLU A 97 -14.60 -9.13 6.48
CA GLU A 97 -15.73 -8.25 6.78
C GLU A 97 -15.50 -7.40 8.04
N LYS A 98 -14.28 -6.90 8.25
CA LYS A 98 -13.94 -6.08 9.42
C LYS A 98 -14.51 -4.66 9.30
N HIS A 99 -15.32 -4.25 10.28
CA HIS A 99 -15.75 -2.86 10.41
C HIS A 99 -14.56 -1.95 10.77
N ARG A 100 -14.49 -0.78 10.14
CA ARG A 100 -13.39 0.19 10.24
C ARG A 100 -13.08 0.61 11.68
N ASP A 101 -14.11 0.77 12.51
CA ASP A 101 -13.95 1.13 13.93
C ASP A 101 -13.18 0.08 14.74
N ASN A 102 -12.95 -1.10 14.18
CA ASN A 102 -12.24 -2.20 14.81
C ASN A 102 -10.85 -2.44 14.20
N TYR A 103 -10.36 -1.61 13.28
CA TYR A 103 -9.05 -1.83 12.63
C TYR A 103 -7.85 -1.76 13.58
N GLY A 104 -7.94 -0.97 14.65
CA GLY A 104 -6.90 -0.87 15.68
C GLY A 104 -7.22 -1.62 16.97
N LYS A 105 -8.30 -2.40 17.01
CA LYS A 105 -8.72 -3.09 18.23
C LYS A 105 -8.11 -4.48 18.27
N LEU A 106 -7.49 -4.78 19.41
CA LEU A 106 -6.84 -6.06 19.70
C LEU A 106 -7.62 -6.77 20.81
N GLY A 107 -7.70 -8.10 20.72
CA GLY A 107 -8.16 -8.99 21.78
C GLY A 107 -6.99 -9.79 22.36
N VAL A 108 -7.24 -10.55 23.42
CA VAL A 108 -6.25 -11.47 24.00
C VAL A 108 -6.73 -12.90 23.80
N VAL A 109 -5.90 -13.74 23.19
CA VAL A 109 -6.13 -15.17 22.97
C VAL A 109 -4.90 -15.92 23.45
N ASN A 110 -5.07 -16.85 24.39
CA ASN A 110 -3.98 -17.63 24.99
C ASN A 110 -2.82 -16.75 25.51
N GLY A 111 -3.15 -15.63 26.16
CA GLY A 111 -2.17 -14.67 26.69
C GLY A 111 -1.47 -13.79 25.64
N LYS A 112 -1.74 -13.99 24.34
CA LYS A 112 -1.20 -13.16 23.26
C LYS A 112 -2.22 -12.13 22.78
N LYS A 113 -1.76 -10.90 22.52
CA LYS A 113 -2.58 -9.88 21.83
C LYS A 113 -2.70 -10.24 20.35
N VAL A 114 -3.92 -10.27 19.82
CA VAL A 114 -4.23 -10.61 18.43
C VAL A 114 -5.30 -9.66 17.88
N PRO A 115 -5.41 -9.44 16.56
CA PRO A 115 -6.56 -8.71 16.01
C PRO A 115 -7.87 -9.39 16.42
N LEU A 116 -8.92 -8.59 16.67
CA LEU A 116 -10.24 -9.18 16.88
C LEU A 116 -10.64 -10.00 15.63
N PRO A 117 -11.36 -11.12 15.77
CA PRO A 117 -11.73 -11.95 14.63
C PRO A 117 -12.61 -11.18 13.63
N ALA A 118 -12.57 -11.61 12.37
CA ALA A 118 -13.39 -11.10 11.28
C ALA A 118 -13.78 -12.25 10.35
N LYS A 119 -14.97 -12.18 9.75
CA LYS A 119 -15.39 -13.18 8.77
C LYS A 119 -14.54 -13.04 7.50
N PRO A 120 -13.81 -14.07 7.06
CA PRO A 120 -13.04 -14.01 5.83
C PRO A 120 -13.97 -13.96 4.61
N ARG A 121 -13.51 -13.35 3.53
CA ARG A 121 -14.22 -13.30 2.25
C ARG A 121 -13.72 -14.40 1.31
N THR A 122 -14.58 -14.80 0.38
CA THR A 122 -14.20 -15.56 -0.82
C THR A 122 -14.58 -14.75 -2.05
N THR A 123 -13.88 -14.94 -3.17
CA THR A 123 -14.21 -14.20 -4.40
C THR A 123 -15.59 -14.59 -4.93
N GLU A 124 -16.07 -15.82 -4.68
CA GLU A 124 -17.44 -16.24 -4.93
C GLU A 124 -18.46 -15.46 -4.09
N SER A 125 -18.21 -15.30 -2.78
CA SER A 125 -19.09 -14.52 -1.90
C SER A 125 -19.12 -13.04 -2.32
N MET A 126 -17.99 -12.52 -2.81
CA MET A 126 -17.90 -11.16 -3.33
C MET A 126 -18.69 -10.99 -4.63
N ALA A 127 -18.60 -11.95 -5.56
CA ALA A 127 -19.39 -11.95 -6.81
C ALA A 127 -20.90 -12.03 -6.54
N ALA A 128 -21.31 -12.91 -5.61
CA ALA A 128 -22.72 -12.98 -5.20
C ALA A 128 -23.20 -11.67 -4.55
N ALA A 129 -22.36 -11.05 -3.71
CA ALA A 129 -22.66 -9.77 -3.07
C ALA A 129 -22.75 -8.59 -4.04
N THR A 130 -22.19 -8.68 -5.25
CA THR A 130 -22.36 -7.65 -6.30
C THR A 130 -23.62 -7.87 -7.12
N HIS A 131 -24.43 -8.88 -6.76
CA HIS A 131 -25.59 -9.36 -7.53
C HIS A 131 -25.19 -9.84 -8.92
N ARG A 132 -23.96 -10.35 -9.07
CA ARG A 132 -23.45 -10.93 -10.32
C ARG A 132 -22.63 -12.19 -9.98
N PRO A 133 -23.28 -13.21 -9.39
CA PRO A 133 -22.56 -14.44 -9.04
C PRO A 133 -22.02 -15.10 -10.32
N TRP A 134 -20.86 -15.75 -10.23
CA TRP A 134 -20.28 -16.45 -11.38
C TRP A 134 -21.03 -17.73 -11.77
N ARG A 135 -21.87 -18.24 -10.86
CA ARG A 135 -22.73 -19.40 -11.08
C ARG A 135 -24.12 -19.07 -10.58
N THR A 136 -25.14 -19.68 -11.19
CA THR A 136 -26.53 -19.60 -10.74
C THR A 136 -27.01 -20.97 -10.29
N GLY A 137 -28.02 -21.01 -9.44
CA GLY A 137 -28.58 -22.26 -8.91
C GLY A 137 -29.55 -22.02 -7.78
N PRO A 138 -30.36 -23.03 -7.41
CA PRO A 138 -31.44 -22.89 -6.43
C PRO A 138 -30.95 -22.42 -5.05
N ASP A 139 -29.70 -22.73 -4.71
CA ASP A 139 -29.07 -22.40 -3.43
C ASP A 139 -28.13 -21.19 -3.52
N VAL A 140 -28.03 -20.53 -4.68
CA VAL A 140 -27.18 -19.35 -4.85
C VAL A 140 -27.97 -18.10 -4.45
N GLU A 141 -27.49 -17.38 -3.44
CA GLU A 141 -28.08 -16.13 -2.98
C GLU A 141 -27.03 -15.10 -2.56
N CYS A 142 -27.43 -13.83 -2.50
CA CYS A 142 -26.59 -12.77 -1.95
C CYS A 142 -26.37 -12.99 -0.45
N PRO A 143 -25.11 -12.99 0.05
CA PRO A 143 -24.81 -13.25 1.46
C PRO A 143 -25.28 -12.16 2.44
N TYR A 144 -25.82 -11.05 1.94
CA TYR A 144 -26.22 -9.89 2.75
C TYR A 144 -27.72 -9.59 2.69
N CYS A 145 -28.33 -9.59 1.50
CA CYS A 145 -29.76 -9.35 1.34
C CYS A 145 -30.58 -10.61 1.07
N HIS A 146 -29.93 -11.78 0.92
CA HIS A 146 -30.57 -13.07 0.64
C HIS A 146 -31.42 -13.08 -0.65
N GLU A 147 -31.14 -12.15 -1.59
CA GLU A 147 -31.71 -12.20 -2.94
C GLU A 147 -31.22 -13.47 -3.65
N LYS A 148 -32.14 -14.24 -4.20
CA LYS A 148 -31.85 -15.54 -4.81
C LYS A 148 -31.52 -15.40 -6.30
N PHE A 149 -30.56 -16.19 -6.76
CA PHE A 149 -30.10 -16.25 -8.14
C PHE A 149 -30.26 -17.66 -8.73
N PRO A 150 -31.50 -18.18 -8.86
CA PRO A 150 -31.77 -19.54 -9.34
C PRO A 150 -31.34 -19.77 -10.78
N ASN A 151 -31.27 -18.71 -11.59
CA ASN A 151 -30.90 -18.76 -13.00
C ASN A 151 -30.38 -17.37 -13.46
N GLN A 152 -29.87 -17.31 -14.69
CA GLN A 152 -29.33 -16.07 -15.27
C GLN A 152 -30.41 -14.97 -15.41
N ALA A 153 -31.65 -15.34 -15.73
CA ALA A 153 -32.75 -14.38 -15.85
C ALA A 153 -33.02 -13.65 -14.52
N ALA A 154 -32.86 -14.31 -13.39
CA ALA A 154 -32.97 -13.68 -12.07
C ALA A 154 -31.84 -12.67 -11.82
N VAL A 155 -30.60 -13.00 -12.23
CA VAL A 155 -29.45 -12.08 -12.13
C VAL A 155 -29.64 -10.84 -13.01
N ASP A 156 -30.15 -11.04 -14.24
CA ASP A 156 -30.41 -9.97 -15.19
C ASP A 156 -31.58 -9.07 -14.73
N ALA A 157 -32.51 -9.63 -13.97
CA ALA A 157 -33.63 -8.90 -13.37
C ALA A 157 -33.25 -8.07 -12.12
N SER A 158 -32.09 -8.31 -11.50
CA SER A 158 -31.65 -7.54 -10.34
C SER A 158 -31.51 -6.05 -10.68
N VAL A 159 -32.17 -5.21 -9.89
CA VAL A 159 -32.28 -3.77 -10.18
C VAL A 159 -31.06 -3.03 -9.64
N PRO A 160 -30.28 -2.33 -10.50
CA PRO A 160 -29.15 -1.55 -10.05
C PRO A 160 -29.61 -0.33 -9.22
N PRO A 161 -28.84 0.08 -8.20
CA PRO A 161 -29.07 1.35 -7.53
C PRO A 161 -28.87 2.52 -8.50
N THR A 162 -29.82 3.45 -8.55
CA THR A 162 -29.87 4.52 -9.56
C THR A 162 -29.42 5.87 -9.01
N THR A 163 -29.63 6.12 -7.71
CA THR A 163 -29.22 7.36 -7.05
C THR A 163 -27.91 7.22 -6.28
N LYS A 164 -27.20 8.33 -6.04
CA LYS A 164 -25.97 8.32 -5.22
C LYS A 164 -26.21 7.77 -3.81
N GLN A 165 -27.39 8.04 -3.24
CA GLN A 165 -27.75 7.55 -1.92
C GLN A 165 -28.03 6.04 -1.93
N GLU A 166 -28.73 5.54 -2.95
CA GLU A 166 -28.94 4.09 -3.15
C GLU A 166 -27.61 3.37 -3.33
N ILE A 167 -26.69 3.90 -4.14
CA ILE A 167 -25.34 3.31 -4.33
C ILE A 167 -24.61 3.21 -3.00
N LYS A 168 -24.64 4.28 -2.19
CA LYS A 168 -24.01 4.29 -0.87
C LYS A 168 -24.67 3.30 0.10
N ASN A 169 -26.00 3.23 0.12
CA ASN A 169 -26.75 2.30 0.96
C ASN A 169 -26.47 0.84 0.57
N PHE A 170 -26.40 0.56 -0.74
CA PHE A 170 -26.02 -0.75 -1.26
C PHE A 170 -24.62 -1.13 -0.78
N GLN A 171 -23.63 -0.26 -1.00
CA GLN A 171 -22.26 -0.50 -0.55
C GLN A 171 -22.17 -0.69 0.96
N GLN A 172 -22.93 0.06 1.77
CA GLN A 172 -22.92 -0.11 3.22
C GLN A 172 -23.53 -1.45 3.66
N SER A 173 -24.66 -1.85 3.06
CA SER A 173 -25.33 -3.11 3.37
C SER A 173 -24.61 -4.34 2.82
N HIS A 174 -23.87 -4.20 1.73
CA HIS A 174 -23.11 -5.27 1.06
C HIS A 174 -21.62 -5.20 1.38
N ALA A 175 -21.28 -4.73 2.58
CA ALA A 175 -19.93 -4.71 3.12
C ALA A 175 -18.88 -4.12 2.15
N GLY A 176 -19.18 -3.03 1.47
CA GLY A 176 -18.30 -2.32 0.56
C GLY A 176 -18.37 -2.76 -0.91
N MET A 177 -19.12 -3.81 -1.25
CA MET A 177 -19.25 -4.29 -2.63
C MET A 177 -20.05 -3.32 -3.50
N ARG A 178 -19.65 -3.16 -4.76
CA ARG A 178 -20.35 -2.33 -5.74
C ARG A 178 -21.27 -3.20 -6.59
N PHE A 179 -22.50 -2.77 -6.79
CA PHE A 179 -23.45 -3.48 -7.63
C PHE A 179 -22.90 -3.68 -9.04
N GLY A 180 -23.08 -4.86 -9.62
CA GLY A 180 -22.75 -5.14 -11.01
C GLY A 180 -21.26 -5.32 -11.32
N THR A 181 -20.38 -5.23 -10.32
CA THR A 181 -18.93 -5.38 -10.51
C THR A 181 -18.39 -6.56 -9.69
N PRO A 182 -18.57 -7.81 -10.15
CA PRO A 182 -17.93 -8.96 -9.51
C PRO A 182 -16.40 -8.84 -9.59
N PRO A 183 -15.61 -9.62 -8.84
CA PRO A 183 -14.18 -9.68 -9.07
C PRO A 183 -13.86 -10.06 -10.54
N ILE A 184 -12.91 -9.34 -11.15
CA ILE A 184 -12.53 -9.54 -12.57
C ILE A 184 -11.89 -10.91 -12.77
N PHE A 185 -10.97 -11.28 -11.88
CA PHE A 185 -10.32 -12.59 -11.90
C PHE A 185 -11.07 -13.56 -10.99
N LYS A 186 -11.14 -14.83 -11.41
CA LYS A 186 -11.78 -15.89 -10.64
C LYS A 186 -10.87 -16.56 -9.61
N PHE A 187 -9.70 -15.96 -9.36
CA PHE A 187 -8.76 -16.51 -8.41
C PHE A 187 -9.33 -16.54 -6.99
N PRO A 188 -8.96 -17.54 -6.19
CA PRO A 188 -9.30 -17.52 -4.78
C PRO A 188 -8.67 -16.29 -4.14
N LEU A 189 -9.33 -15.72 -3.14
CA LEU A 189 -8.84 -14.53 -2.45
C LEU A 189 -7.47 -14.73 -1.77
N SER A 190 -7.13 -16.00 -1.47
CA SER A 190 -5.81 -16.41 -0.99
C SER A 190 -4.68 -16.21 -2.00
N ALA A 191 -4.98 -16.07 -3.29
CA ALA A 191 -4.02 -15.77 -4.35
C ALA A 191 -3.73 -14.27 -4.51
N TYR A 192 -4.33 -13.40 -3.71
CA TYR A 192 -4.08 -11.95 -3.77
C TYR A 192 -3.05 -11.54 -2.73
N ALA A 193 -2.09 -10.70 -3.08
CA ALA A 193 -1.08 -10.18 -2.17
C ALA A 193 -1.08 -8.65 -2.18
N VAL A 194 -1.03 -8.04 -1.00
CA VAL A 194 -0.84 -6.59 -0.89
C VAL A 194 0.60 -6.22 -1.15
N CYS A 195 0.82 -5.13 -1.86
CA CYS A 195 2.16 -4.59 -2.06
C CYS A 195 2.76 -4.11 -0.72
N ILE A 196 3.84 -4.75 -0.28
CA ILE A 196 4.58 -4.39 0.94
C ILE A 196 5.09 -2.95 0.93
N LEU A 197 5.52 -2.43 -0.23
CA LEU A 197 5.95 -1.03 -0.34
C LEU A 197 4.78 -0.10 -0.03
N HIS A 198 3.63 -0.30 -0.67
CA HIS A 198 2.46 0.55 -0.45
C HIS A 198 1.89 0.41 0.96
N LEU A 199 1.99 -0.77 1.58
CA LEU A 199 1.70 -0.96 3.00
C LEU A 199 2.58 -0.04 3.86
N LEU A 200 3.91 -0.08 3.67
CA LEU A 200 4.84 0.77 4.41
C LEU A 200 4.53 2.26 4.22
N LEU A 201 4.38 2.71 2.97
CA LEU A 201 4.14 4.13 2.67
C LEU A 201 2.91 4.65 3.41
N ARG A 202 1.87 3.83 3.53
CA ARG A 202 0.61 4.21 4.17
C ARG A 202 0.68 4.17 5.69
N LEU A 203 1.33 3.15 6.27
CA LEU A 203 1.60 3.09 7.71
C LEU A 203 2.48 4.24 8.18
N MET A 204 3.49 4.60 7.39
CA MET A 204 4.37 5.72 7.69
C MET A 204 3.68 7.06 7.52
N ALA A 205 2.90 7.26 6.45
CA ALA A 205 2.15 8.49 6.25
C ALA A 205 1.22 8.77 7.44
N ILE A 206 0.48 7.76 7.93
CA ILE A 206 -0.37 7.94 9.10
C ILE A 206 0.46 8.17 10.37
N THR A 207 1.55 7.43 10.57
CA THR A 207 2.42 7.61 11.74
C THR A 207 3.01 9.01 11.78
N PHE A 208 3.63 9.47 10.69
CA PHE A 208 4.15 10.83 10.57
C PHE A 208 3.08 11.88 10.76
N GLN A 209 1.90 11.69 10.16
CA GLN A 209 0.80 12.62 10.33
C GLN A 209 0.42 12.77 11.81
N GLN A 210 0.28 11.66 12.53
CA GLN A 210 -0.23 11.64 13.90
C GLN A 210 0.83 11.91 14.97
N THR A 211 2.13 11.73 14.70
CA THR A 211 3.18 12.01 15.68
C THR A 211 3.93 13.31 15.40
N VAL A 212 4.16 13.66 14.13
CA VAL A 212 4.93 14.85 13.73
C VAL A 212 3.99 15.97 13.29
N ALA A 213 3.23 15.75 12.22
CA ALA A 213 2.53 16.85 11.53
C ALA A 213 1.49 17.55 12.41
N ILE A 214 0.74 16.81 13.25
CA ILE A 214 -0.23 17.45 14.17
C ILE A 214 0.44 18.29 15.27
N ASN A 215 1.72 18.04 15.58
CA ASN A 215 2.47 18.72 16.63
C ASN A 215 3.28 19.91 16.11
N LEU A 216 3.28 20.18 14.79
CA LEU A 216 3.87 21.38 14.19
C LEU A 216 2.94 22.60 14.36
N ASN A 217 2.79 23.04 15.60
CA ASN A 217 1.85 24.08 16.01
C ASN A 217 2.41 25.52 15.90
N THR A 218 3.71 25.70 15.66
CA THR A 218 4.34 27.02 15.47
C THR A 218 5.03 27.14 14.12
N PRO A 219 5.24 28.39 13.61
CA PRO A 219 6.03 28.62 12.40
C PRO A 219 7.47 28.09 12.53
N GLU A 220 8.08 28.25 13.70
CA GLU A 220 9.48 27.86 13.96
C GLU A 220 9.65 26.34 13.83
N LYS A 221 8.75 25.56 14.43
CA LYS A 221 8.74 24.09 14.30
C LYS A 221 8.52 23.67 12.86
N THR A 222 7.59 24.33 12.16
CA THR A 222 7.29 24.04 10.76
C THR A 222 8.49 24.32 9.85
N ASP A 223 9.18 25.44 10.07
CA ASP A 223 10.37 25.81 9.30
C ASP A 223 11.56 24.89 9.62
N ALA A 224 11.74 24.49 10.89
CA ALA A 224 12.75 23.51 11.29
C ALA A 224 12.49 22.13 10.65
N ALA A 225 11.26 21.64 10.67
CA ALA A 225 10.88 20.38 10.02
C ALA A 225 11.09 20.45 8.49
N ASN A 226 10.76 21.57 7.85
CA ASN A 226 11.02 21.80 6.43
C ASN A 226 12.52 21.89 6.11
N ALA A 227 13.32 22.48 7.00
CA ALA A 227 14.77 22.48 6.88
C ALA A 227 15.33 21.07 6.96
N LEU A 228 14.83 20.25 7.89
CA LEU A 228 15.19 18.84 8.01
C LEU A 228 14.78 18.03 6.77
N ILE A 229 13.57 18.20 6.25
CA ILE A 229 13.10 17.60 4.97
C ILE A 229 14.09 17.89 3.85
N LYS A 230 14.51 19.15 3.72
CA LYS A 230 15.47 19.57 2.69
C LYS A 230 16.86 18.98 2.92
N ALA A 231 17.30 18.92 4.18
CA ALA A 231 18.59 18.37 4.59
C ALA A 231 18.67 16.86 4.30
N LEU A 232 17.58 16.13 4.57
CA LEU A 232 17.41 14.71 4.30
C LEU A 232 17.05 14.39 2.83
N HIS A 233 17.07 15.39 1.94
CA HIS A 233 16.65 15.28 0.53
C HIS A 233 15.32 14.53 0.32
N LEU A 234 14.36 14.71 1.22
CA LEU A 234 13.04 14.12 1.07
C LEU A 234 12.27 14.92 0.02
N GLY A 235 11.80 14.26 -1.04
CA GLY A 235 10.97 14.82 -2.11
C GLY A 235 9.52 15.09 -1.70
N VAL A 236 9.24 15.14 -0.39
CA VAL A 236 7.93 15.50 0.14
C VAL A 236 7.64 16.99 -0.09
N LYS A 237 6.36 17.31 -0.24
CA LYS A 237 5.92 18.70 -0.33
C LYS A 237 6.25 19.43 0.98
N LYS A 238 6.50 20.74 0.87
CA LYS A 238 6.71 21.62 2.02
C LYS A 238 5.53 21.46 2.99
N LEU A 239 5.83 21.27 4.27
CA LEU A 239 4.84 21.27 5.34
C LEU A 239 4.33 22.69 5.54
N GLU A 240 3.01 22.81 5.64
CA GLU A 240 2.31 24.06 5.94
C GLU A 240 1.88 24.04 7.41
N GLN A 241 1.99 25.19 8.08
CA GLN A 241 1.53 25.31 9.46
C GLN A 241 0.02 25.13 9.49
N ARG A 242 -0.47 24.32 10.41
CA ARG A 242 -1.90 24.20 10.63
C ARG A 242 -2.44 25.51 11.21
N THR A 243 -3.32 26.17 10.46
CA THR A 243 -4.09 27.28 11.01
C THR A 243 -5.14 26.72 11.98
N THR A 244 -5.18 27.21 13.21
CA THR A 244 -6.15 26.79 14.25
C THR A 244 -7.62 27.12 13.89
N SER A 245 -7.87 27.71 12.71
CA SER A 245 -9.23 28.00 12.26
C SER A 245 -9.98 26.68 12.03
N GLY A 246 -11.17 26.54 12.62
CA GLY A 246 -12.03 25.37 12.48
C GLY A 246 -12.55 25.10 11.06
N GLU A 247 -11.95 25.70 10.03
CA GLU A 247 -12.24 25.37 8.64
C GLU A 247 -11.71 23.98 8.31
N LYS A 248 -12.62 23.07 7.91
CA LYS A 248 -12.30 21.70 7.45
C LYS A 248 -11.57 21.67 6.09
N LYS A 249 -10.81 22.70 5.71
CA LYS A 249 -9.92 22.58 4.55
C LYS A 249 -8.76 21.68 4.97
N LYS A 250 -8.25 20.90 4.01
CA LYS A 250 -7.09 20.03 4.23
C LYS A 250 -5.85 20.93 4.44
N ASP A 251 -5.70 21.47 5.65
CA ASP A 251 -4.64 22.44 6.01
C ASP A 251 -3.22 21.85 5.95
N THR A 252 -3.10 20.56 5.67
CA THR A 252 -1.90 19.93 5.16
C THR A 252 -2.32 18.96 4.06
N GLN A 253 -1.70 19.07 2.87
CA GLN A 253 -1.81 17.98 1.89
C GLN A 253 -1.20 16.73 2.52
N GLU A 254 -1.85 15.57 2.32
CA GLU A 254 -1.32 14.29 2.77
C GLU A 254 0.12 14.14 2.25
N ILE A 255 1.06 13.92 3.17
CA ILE A 255 2.46 13.71 2.82
C ILE A 255 2.55 12.38 2.10
N ASN A 256 3.05 12.42 0.87
CA ASN A 256 3.33 11.22 0.09
C ASN A 256 4.83 10.99 0.09
N PHE A 257 5.26 9.96 0.81
CA PHE A 257 6.63 9.47 0.75
C PHE A 257 6.83 8.60 -0.48
N ILE A 258 8.04 8.62 -1.05
CA ILE A 258 8.49 7.57 -1.96
C ILE A 258 9.24 6.47 -1.19
N GLY A 259 9.44 5.29 -1.78
CA GLY A 259 10.03 4.14 -1.09
C GLY A 259 11.40 4.39 -0.45
N ARG A 260 12.27 5.17 -1.10
CA ARG A 260 13.58 5.56 -0.54
C ARG A 260 13.43 6.44 0.70
N GLU A 261 12.61 7.48 0.62
CA GLU A 261 12.35 8.41 1.73
C GLU A 261 11.77 7.68 2.93
N ALA A 262 10.89 6.72 2.66
CA ALA A 262 10.29 5.91 3.68
C ALA A 262 11.36 5.13 4.48
N ARG A 263 12.28 4.47 3.79
CA ARG A 263 13.38 3.75 4.46
C ARG A 263 14.28 4.69 5.27
N VAL A 264 14.59 5.88 4.74
CA VAL A 264 15.36 6.89 5.47
C VAL A 264 14.65 7.30 6.76
N LEU A 265 13.33 7.53 6.70
CA LEU A 265 12.54 7.95 7.85
C LEU A 265 12.37 6.87 8.92
N LEU A 266 12.50 5.58 8.58
CA LEU A 266 12.50 4.51 9.57
C LEU A 266 13.82 4.42 10.36
N HIS A 267 14.84 5.20 10.00
CA HIS A 267 16.07 5.22 10.77
C HIS A 267 15.90 6.01 12.08
N PRO A 268 16.34 5.50 13.24
CA PRO A 268 16.20 6.17 14.54
C PRO A 268 16.65 7.62 14.58
N LYS A 269 17.83 7.91 14.03
CA LYS A 269 18.32 9.30 13.93
C LYS A 269 17.38 10.22 13.14
N ALA A 270 16.67 9.71 12.14
CA ALA A 270 15.81 10.51 11.28
C ALA A 270 14.47 10.83 11.94
N TYR A 271 13.72 9.81 12.41
CA TYR A 271 12.44 10.10 13.05
C TYR A 271 12.61 10.80 14.40
N ASN A 272 13.65 10.48 15.20
CA ASN A 272 13.87 11.19 16.46
C ASN A 272 14.15 12.67 16.23
N ALA A 273 14.89 13.04 15.19
CA ALA A 273 15.08 14.45 14.84
C ALA A 273 13.76 15.16 14.50
N PHE A 274 12.83 14.50 13.81
CA PHE A 274 11.49 15.07 13.61
C PHE A 274 10.69 15.17 14.90
N LEU A 275 10.79 14.17 15.79
CA LEU A 275 10.09 14.17 17.07
C LEU A 275 10.64 15.25 18.02
N ASP A 276 11.96 15.47 18.04
CA ASP A 276 12.62 16.53 18.81
C ASP A 276 12.15 17.92 18.38
N ILE A 277 11.93 18.12 17.07
CA ILE A 277 11.38 19.36 16.53
C ILE A 277 9.89 19.51 16.89
N ALA A 278 9.12 18.43 16.79
CA ALA A 278 7.66 18.51 16.88
C ALA A 278 7.14 18.51 18.32
N ILE A 279 7.75 17.72 19.22
CA ILE A 279 7.22 17.41 20.54
C ILE A 279 8.20 17.88 21.62
N ASP A 280 7.80 18.90 22.39
CA ASP A 280 8.63 19.45 23.48
C ASP A 280 8.57 18.58 24.74
N ASP A 281 7.46 17.88 24.95
CA ASP A 281 7.23 16.99 26.10
C ASP A 281 8.01 15.68 25.94
N ASP A 282 9.00 15.47 26.80
CA ASP A 282 9.89 14.31 26.76
C ASP A 282 9.15 12.97 26.85
N THR A 283 8.07 12.90 27.63
CA THR A 283 7.30 11.66 27.81
C THR A 283 6.55 11.34 26.53
N LYS A 284 5.81 12.32 25.98
CA LYS A 284 5.10 12.14 24.70
C LYS A 284 6.05 11.86 23.55
N ARG A 285 7.25 12.45 23.58
CA ARG A 285 8.29 12.20 22.58
C ARG A 285 8.81 10.77 22.66
N ALA A 286 9.09 10.27 23.86
CA ALA A 286 9.49 8.87 24.07
C ALA A 286 8.39 7.89 23.66
N GLU A 287 7.12 8.17 24.00
CA GLU A 287 5.98 7.37 23.59
C GLU A 287 5.80 7.35 22.06
N ALA A 288 5.98 8.50 21.39
CA ALA A 288 5.96 8.57 19.93
C ALA A 288 7.13 7.80 19.31
N ALA A 289 8.33 7.85 19.91
CA ALA A 289 9.50 7.09 19.44
C ALA A 289 9.23 5.58 19.45
N VAL A 290 8.56 5.05 20.49
CA VAL A 290 8.16 3.63 20.57
C VAL A 290 7.27 3.22 19.39
N ILE A 291 6.37 4.10 18.92
CA ILE A 291 5.54 3.82 17.73
C ILE A 291 6.43 3.64 16.49
N TRP A 292 7.42 4.51 16.31
CA TRP A 292 8.36 4.45 15.19
C TRP A 292 9.29 3.24 15.27
N ASP A 293 9.80 2.93 16.47
CA ASP A 293 10.62 1.74 16.73
C ASP A 293 9.88 0.47 16.32
N ASN A 294 8.62 0.34 16.74
CA ASN A 294 7.79 -0.82 16.41
C ASN A 294 7.45 -0.89 14.92
N LEU A 295 7.20 0.25 14.26
CA LEU A 295 6.98 0.29 12.81
C LEU A 295 8.23 -0.16 12.04
N ALA A 296 9.41 0.33 12.45
CA ALA A 296 10.69 -0.05 11.86
C ALA A 296 10.98 -1.53 12.08
N ALA A 297 10.74 -2.06 13.29
CA ALA A 297 10.92 -3.46 13.63
C ALA A 297 10.00 -4.37 12.79
N PHE A 298 8.73 -4.02 12.65
CA PHE A 298 7.77 -4.73 11.80
C PHE A 298 8.22 -4.76 10.33
N TYR A 299 8.59 -3.61 9.78
CA TYR A 299 8.98 -3.54 8.38
C TYR A 299 10.30 -4.28 8.11
N ASN A 300 11.28 -4.18 9.01
CA ASN A 300 12.55 -4.90 8.89
C ASN A 300 12.34 -6.42 8.91
N GLU A 301 11.44 -6.93 9.76
CA GLU A 301 11.09 -8.36 9.79
C GLU A 301 10.50 -8.84 8.46
N LEU A 302 9.61 -8.04 7.86
CA LEU A 302 9.03 -8.39 6.57
C LEU A 302 10.10 -8.52 5.48
N LEU A 303 11.12 -7.67 5.51
CA LEU A 303 12.22 -7.68 4.56
C LEU A 303 13.25 -8.80 4.78
N GLN A 304 13.34 -9.38 5.98
CA GLN A 304 14.27 -10.47 6.24
C GLN A 304 13.89 -11.68 5.37
N PRO A 305 14.78 -12.21 4.51
CA PRO A 305 14.45 -13.38 3.71
C PRO A 305 14.33 -14.62 4.60
N LEU A 306 13.44 -15.53 4.20
CA LEU A 306 13.43 -16.91 4.69
C LEU A 306 14.64 -17.64 4.13
N GLN A 307 15.22 -18.54 4.93
CA GLN A 307 16.25 -19.47 4.49
C GLN A 307 15.69 -20.45 3.44
N ASN A 308 14.51 -21.00 3.70
CA ASN A 308 13.78 -21.82 2.74
C ASN A 308 12.31 -21.36 2.65
N PRO A 309 11.97 -20.51 1.66
CA PRO A 309 10.60 -20.06 1.44
C PRO A 309 9.59 -21.19 1.18
N GLU A 310 10.02 -22.38 0.73
CA GLU A 310 9.14 -23.54 0.53
C GLU A 310 8.84 -24.30 1.84
N ASN A 311 9.63 -24.11 2.89
CA ASN A 311 9.40 -24.72 4.19
C ASN A 311 8.21 -24.06 4.91
N LYS A 312 7.13 -24.83 5.11
CA LYS A 312 5.90 -24.37 5.77
C LYS A 312 6.12 -23.95 7.22
N ASP A 313 6.93 -24.67 7.98
CA ASP A 313 7.13 -24.39 9.40
C ASP A 313 7.94 -23.11 9.59
N GLU A 314 8.92 -22.87 8.71
CA GLU A 314 9.68 -21.62 8.69
C GLU A 314 8.78 -20.42 8.37
N ARG A 315 7.90 -20.57 7.38
CA ARG A 315 6.89 -19.54 7.05
C ARG A 315 5.94 -19.27 8.20
N LEU A 316 5.46 -20.31 8.89
CA LEU A 316 4.57 -20.16 10.05
C LEU A 316 5.28 -19.47 11.22
N ALA A 317 6.54 -19.82 11.49
CA ALA A 317 7.35 -19.17 12.50
C ALA A 317 7.53 -17.67 12.19
N LYS A 318 7.94 -17.34 10.96
CA LYS A 318 8.07 -15.94 10.53
C LYS A 318 6.73 -15.20 10.58
N ALA A 319 5.64 -15.82 10.14
CA ALA A 319 4.30 -15.21 10.21
C ALA A 319 3.91 -14.85 11.65
N SER A 320 4.21 -15.70 12.63
CA SER A 320 3.99 -15.38 14.05
C SER A 320 4.80 -14.17 14.50
N VAL A 321 6.09 -14.11 14.15
CA VAL A 321 6.96 -12.96 14.53
C VAL A 321 6.49 -11.67 13.85
N VAL A 322 6.12 -11.73 12.58
CA VAL A 322 5.55 -10.61 11.83
C VAL A 322 4.25 -10.13 12.48
N GLN A 323 3.37 -11.04 12.90
CA GLN A 323 2.14 -10.67 13.62
C GLN A 323 2.45 -9.99 14.96
N ASP A 324 3.34 -10.57 15.77
CA ASP A 324 3.71 -10.03 17.08
C ASP A 324 4.27 -8.60 16.95
N LYS A 325 5.14 -8.35 15.96
CA LYS A 325 5.68 -7.01 15.66
C LYS A 325 4.63 -6.06 15.11
N GLY A 326 3.75 -6.52 14.23
CA GLY A 326 2.62 -5.74 13.73
C GLY A 326 1.68 -5.32 14.85
N VAL A 327 1.41 -6.24 15.79
CA VAL A 327 0.60 -6.01 16.98
C VAL A 327 1.27 -5.01 17.90
N ALA A 328 2.58 -5.11 18.16
CA ALA A 328 3.31 -4.12 18.95
C ALA A 328 3.22 -2.70 18.36
N PHE A 329 3.35 -2.58 17.04
CA PHE A 329 3.16 -1.30 16.35
C PHE A 329 1.73 -0.76 16.50
N VAL A 330 0.71 -1.57 16.24
CA VAL A 330 -0.69 -1.11 16.33
C VAL A 330 -1.10 -0.82 17.77
N ASP A 331 -0.64 -1.61 18.74
CA ASP A 331 -0.90 -1.40 20.17
C ASP A 331 -0.29 -0.09 20.65
N SER A 332 0.99 0.16 20.39
CA SER A 332 1.65 1.43 20.74
C SER A 332 1.01 2.63 20.01
N PHE A 333 0.68 2.49 18.72
CA PHE A 333 -0.02 3.52 17.97
C PHE A 333 -1.39 3.84 18.58
N THR A 334 -2.20 2.82 18.88
CA THR A 334 -3.57 3.00 19.37
C THR A 334 -3.62 3.48 20.81
N ALA A 335 -2.64 3.12 21.63
CA ALA A 335 -2.48 3.63 23.00
C ALA A 335 -2.27 5.15 23.02
N GLN A 336 -1.46 5.67 22.08
CA GLN A 336 -1.05 7.07 22.09
C GLN A 336 -1.91 7.97 21.19
N VAL A 337 -2.33 7.46 20.04
CA VAL A 337 -3.07 8.22 19.01
C VAL A 337 -4.58 7.94 19.07
N GLY A 338 -4.96 6.79 19.62
CA GLY A 338 -6.35 6.33 19.74
C GLY A 338 -6.77 5.38 18.61
N ALA A 339 -7.54 4.35 18.98
CA ALA A 339 -8.00 3.31 18.06
C ALA A 339 -8.83 3.83 16.87
N GLY A 340 -9.58 4.93 17.06
CA GLY A 340 -10.36 5.57 15.98
C GLY A 340 -9.51 6.19 14.86
N LYS A 341 -8.19 6.29 15.04
CA LYS A 341 -7.23 6.76 14.03
C LYS A 341 -6.53 5.63 13.29
N ALA A 342 -6.66 4.39 13.76
CA ALA A 342 -6.12 3.24 13.06
C ALA A 342 -6.75 3.11 11.67
N THR A 343 -5.91 2.88 10.68
CA THR A 343 -6.33 2.79 9.28
C THR A 343 -6.51 1.35 8.85
N LEU A 344 -7.06 1.15 7.66
CA LEU A 344 -7.08 -0.16 7.02
C LEU A 344 -5.70 -0.83 7.00
N TYR A 345 -4.63 -0.05 6.78
CA TYR A 345 -3.28 -0.60 6.70
C TYR A 345 -2.77 -1.09 8.06
N CYS A 346 -3.24 -0.52 9.17
CA CYS A 346 -2.99 -1.05 10.51
C CYS A 346 -3.63 -2.45 10.65
N HIS A 347 -4.87 -2.61 10.19
CA HIS A 347 -5.55 -3.90 10.17
C HIS A 347 -4.86 -4.92 9.27
N LEU A 348 -4.45 -4.53 8.06
CA LEU A 348 -3.69 -5.40 7.15
C LEU A 348 -2.40 -5.90 7.81
N ALA A 349 -1.67 -5.03 8.54
CA ALA A 349 -0.41 -5.36 9.18
C ALA A 349 -0.51 -6.44 10.27
N VAL A 350 -1.62 -6.47 11.02
CA VAL A 350 -1.80 -7.42 12.14
C VAL A 350 -2.54 -8.70 11.77
N ASP A 351 -3.34 -8.67 10.70
CA ASP A 351 -4.26 -9.75 10.36
C ASP A 351 -3.84 -10.45 9.06
N HIS A 352 -3.79 -9.70 7.96
CA HIS A 352 -3.66 -10.29 6.62
C HIS A 352 -2.22 -10.46 6.13
N VAL A 353 -1.31 -9.57 6.51
CA VAL A 353 0.10 -9.68 6.12
C VAL A 353 0.78 -10.90 6.76
N PRO A 354 0.57 -11.22 8.05
CA PRO A 354 1.05 -12.47 8.63
C PRO A 354 0.55 -13.71 7.89
N ASP A 355 -0.74 -13.76 7.56
CA ASP A 355 -1.33 -14.85 6.76
C ASP A 355 -0.67 -14.98 5.37
N MET A 356 -0.40 -13.85 4.70
CA MET A 356 0.32 -13.85 3.42
C MET A 356 1.74 -14.42 3.54
N VAL A 357 2.46 -14.09 4.63
CA VAL A 357 3.79 -14.65 4.91
C VAL A 357 3.71 -16.17 5.13
N ALA A 358 2.68 -16.65 5.83
CA ALA A 358 2.50 -18.08 6.10
C ALA A 358 2.18 -18.89 4.83
N ARG A 359 1.34 -18.34 3.94
CA ARG A 359 0.72 -19.10 2.86
C ARG A 359 1.51 -19.15 1.55
N PHE A 360 2.28 -18.10 1.22
CA PHE A 360 2.99 -18.04 -0.06
C PHE A 360 4.35 -18.75 0.01
N PRO A 361 4.67 -19.69 -0.89
CA PRO A 361 5.95 -20.40 -0.90
C PRO A 361 7.09 -19.57 -1.52
N VAL A 362 7.10 -18.26 -1.27
CA VAL A 362 8.11 -17.30 -1.75
C VAL A 362 8.31 -16.25 -0.68
N ASN A 363 9.43 -15.51 -0.71
CA ASN A 363 9.56 -14.37 0.21
C ASN A 363 8.49 -13.33 -0.13
N PHE A 364 7.77 -12.86 0.89
CA PHE A 364 6.74 -11.85 0.69
C PHE A 364 7.30 -10.55 0.08
N SER A 365 8.57 -10.22 0.37
CA SER A 365 9.29 -9.12 -0.27
C SER A 365 9.36 -9.25 -1.79
N ASP A 366 9.48 -10.47 -2.31
CA ASP A 366 9.67 -10.77 -3.73
C ASP A 366 8.43 -10.44 -4.57
N MET A 367 7.27 -10.38 -3.89
CA MET A 367 5.97 -9.98 -4.43
C MET A 367 5.76 -8.45 -4.44
N SER A 368 6.73 -7.67 -3.95
CA SER A 368 6.70 -6.21 -3.97
C SER A 368 6.60 -5.67 -5.39
N GLN A 369 5.72 -4.69 -5.59
CA GLN A 369 5.52 -4.02 -6.89
C GLN A 369 6.54 -2.92 -7.21
N GLN A 370 7.65 -2.83 -6.47
CA GLN A 370 8.73 -1.87 -6.76
C GLN A 370 9.17 -1.91 -8.24
N PHE A 371 9.14 -3.09 -8.85
CA PHE A 371 9.46 -3.26 -10.26
C PHE A 371 8.46 -2.59 -11.20
N VAL A 372 7.15 -2.56 -10.87
CA VAL A 372 6.11 -1.93 -11.71
C VAL A 372 6.40 -0.44 -11.79
N GLU A 373 6.74 0.16 -10.65
CA GLU A 373 7.11 1.58 -10.56
C GLU A 373 8.36 1.89 -11.39
N HIS A 374 9.36 1.00 -11.35
CA HIS A 374 10.55 1.16 -12.19
C HIS A 374 10.21 1.06 -13.68
N LYS A 375 9.37 0.10 -14.08
CA LYS A 375 8.90 -0.03 -15.48
C LYS A 375 8.06 1.16 -15.94
N LEU A 376 7.20 1.70 -15.08
CA LEU A 376 6.44 2.91 -15.34
C LEU A 376 7.38 4.12 -15.52
N LYS A 377 8.47 4.18 -14.76
CA LYS A 377 9.51 5.21 -14.91
C LYS A 377 10.28 5.05 -16.22
N GLU A 378 10.72 3.83 -16.56
CA GLU A 378 11.34 3.51 -17.85
C GLU A 378 10.42 3.92 -19.01
N GLY A 379 9.17 3.47 -19.00
CA GLY A 379 8.20 3.79 -20.06
C GLY A 379 7.95 5.30 -20.21
N LYS A 380 7.91 6.07 -19.11
CA LYS A 380 7.83 7.54 -19.17
C LYS A 380 9.08 8.16 -19.78
N THR A 381 10.27 7.68 -19.39
CA THR A 381 11.54 8.15 -19.93
C THR A 381 11.66 7.81 -21.41
N ASP A 382 11.34 6.59 -21.81
CA ASP A 382 11.35 6.14 -23.20
C ASP A 382 10.36 6.93 -24.02
N MET A 383 9.12 7.09 -23.57
CA MET A 383 8.12 7.91 -24.25
C MET A 383 8.60 9.35 -24.42
N GLN A 384 9.18 9.97 -23.37
CA GLN A 384 9.79 11.30 -23.48
C GLN A 384 10.94 11.34 -24.48
N LEU A 385 11.81 10.33 -24.51
CA LEU A 385 12.92 10.24 -25.44
C LEU A 385 12.44 10.03 -26.88
N PHE A 386 11.39 9.23 -27.10
CA PHE A 386 10.78 9.01 -28.41
C PHE A 386 10.03 10.25 -28.90
N THR A 387 9.27 10.95 -28.06
CA THR A 387 8.60 12.21 -28.44
C THR A 387 9.60 13.34 -28.70
N ASN A 388 10.66 13.43 -27.89
CA ASN A 388 11.71 14.42 -28.10
C ASN A 388 12.58 14.10 -29.33
N ARG A 389 12.81 12.82 -29.65
CA ARG A 389 13.49 12.43 -30.90
C ARG A 389 12.62 12.65 -32.14
N ARG A 390 11.29 12.50 -32.04
CA ARG A 390 10.35 12.82 -33.14
C ARG A 390 10.23 14.33 -33.44
N LEU A 391 10.47 15.19 -32.44
CA LEU A 391 10.42 16.66 -32.60
C LEU A 391 11.77 17.30 -32.96
N VAL A 392 12.86 16.54 -32.89
CA VAL A 392 14.20 17.04 -33.23
C VAL A 392 14.63 16.35 -34.52
N ASP A 393 14.27 16.97 -35.64
CA ASP A 393 14.77 16.63 -36.97
C ASP A 393 16.31 16.51 -36.92
N GLU A 394 16.91 15.55 -37.61
CA GLU A 394 18.36 15.29 -37.54
C GLU A 394 19.18 16.54 -37.89
N ARG A 395 18.65 17.39 -38.77
CA ARG A 395 19.22 18.72 -39.10
C ARG A 395 19.31 19.65 -37.89
N VAL A 396 18.31 19.66 -37.01
CA VAL A 396 18.28 20.50 -35.80
C VAL A 396 19.29 19.98 -34.77
N LYS A 397 19.46 18.66 -34.67
CA LYS A 397 20.45 18.03 -33.79
C LYS A 397 21.88 18.31 -34.24
N MET A 398 22.16 18.22 -35.54
CA MET A 398 23.46 18.59 -36.10
C MET A 398 23.74 20.09 -35.92
N GLY A 399 22.76 20.96 -36.20
CA GLY A 399 22.92 22.41 -36.00
C GLY A 399 23.14 22.81 -34.55
N ARG A 400 22.45 22.16 -33.60
CA ARG A 400 22.61 22.42 -32.16
C ARG A 400 23.94 21.90 -31.64
N ASN A 401 24.40 20.73 -32.06
CA ASN A 401 25.73 20.23 -31.70
C ASN A 401 26.83 21.11 -32.29
N GLN A 402 26.69 21.58 -33.53
CA GLN A 402 27.63 22.54 -34.11
C GLN A 402 27.64 23.88 -33.34
N GLN A 403 26.48 24.40 -32.92
CA GLN A 403 26.42 25.59 -32.07
C GLN A 403 27.01 25.38 -30.68
N VAL A 404 26.80 24.22 -30.05
CA VAL A 404 27.40 23.89 -28.75
C VAL A 404 28.91 23.76 -28.87
N MET A 405 29.41 23.12 -29.93
CA MET A 405 30.85 23.00 -30.19
C MET A 405 31.48 24.35 -30.57
N ALA A 406 30.76 25.22 -31.28
CA ALA A 406 31.20 26.58 -31.58
C ALA A 406 31.28 27.43 -30.29
N LYS A 407 30.22 27.42 -29.46
CA LYS A 407 30.22 28.10 -28.16
C LYS A 407 31.21 27.52 -27.16
N GLY A 408 31.48 26.22 -27.22
CA GLY A 408 32.51 25.55 -26.43
C GLY A 408 33.91 26.02 -26.81
N ARG A 409 34.19 26.14 -28.12
CA ARG A 409 35.44 26.73 -28.63
C ARG A 409 35.58 28.20 -28.27
N GLU A 410 34.50 28.96 -28.37
CA GLU A 410 34.46 30.37 -27.98
C GLU A 410 34.70 30.54 -26.47
N ARG A 411 34.09 29.70 -25.61
CA ARG A 411 34.36 29.69 -24.17
C ARG A 411 35.80 29.35 -23.84
N LEU A 412 36.39 28.34 -24.50
CA LEU A 412 37.79 27.97 -24.28
C LEU A 412 38.76 29.08 -24.71
N ASN A 413 38.44 29.84 -25.76
CA ASN A 413 39.22 31.01 -26.15
C ASN A 413 39.06 32.15 -25.14
N ILE A 414 37.84 32.41 -24.65
CA ILE A 414 37.58 33.43 -23.62
C ILE A 414 38.26 33.06 -22.29
N GLU A 415 38.25 31.79 -21.89
CA GLU A 415 38.94 31.29 -20.69
C GLU A 415 40.47 31.40 -20.79
N ARG A 416 41.04 31.37 -22.01
CA ARG A 416 42.47 31.61 -22.25
C ARG A 416 42.84 33.09 -22.21
N GLU A 417 41.93 33.97 -22.60
CA GLU A 417 42.20 35.41 -22.72
C GLU A 417 41.80 36.22 -21.48
N VAL A 418 40.86 35.73 -20.67
CA VAL A 418 40.34 36.46 -19.51
C VAL A 418 40.18 35.51 -18.30
N PRO A 419 40.85 35.76 -17.16
CA PRO A 419 40.58 35.02 -15.94
C PRO A 419 39.13 35.32 -15.48
N LEU A 420 38.25 34.34 -15.68
CA LEU A 420 36.84 34.48 -15.31
C LEU A 420 36.66 34.43 -13.79
N PRO A 421 35.79 35.28 -13.21
CA PRO A 421 35.45 35.18 -11.80
C PRO A 421 34.72 33.86 -11.51
N PRO A 422 34.88 33.30 -10.30
CA PRO A 422 34.30 32.01 -9.93
C PRO A 422 32.78 32.03 -10.11
N THR A 423 32.27 30.95 -10.68
CA THR A 423 30.86 30.82 -11.09
C THR A 423 29.91 30.83 -9.89
N ARG A 424 28.64 31.16 -10.11
CA ARG A 424 27.59 31.16 -9.07
C ARG A 424 27.41 29.79 -8.38
N ASN A 425 27.76 28.69 -9.06
CA ASN A 425 27.72 27.33 -8.51
C ASN A 425 28.96 27.02 -7.65
N GLU A 426 30.13 27.55 -7.99
CA GLU A 426 31.33 27.47 -7.14
C GLU A 426 31.21 28.36 -5.91
N ARG A 427 30.58 29.54 -6.05
CA ARG A 427 30.24 30.41 -4.91
C ARG A 427 29.16 29.84 -3.99
N SER A 428 28.32 28.91 -4.45
CA SER A 428 27.25 28.29 -3.64
C SER A 428 27.61 26.93 -3.01
N ARG A 429 28.77 26.37 -3.38
CA ARG A 429 29.32 25.12 -2.86
C ARG A 429 30.55 25.29 -1.98
N SER A 430 30.89 26.51 -1.56
CA SER A 430 32.01 26.66 -0.63
C SER A 430 31.65 26.00 0.71
N LYS A 431 32.53 25.13 1.19
CA LYS A 431 32.44 24.43 2.48
C LYS A 431 32.04 25.38 3.63
N ALA A 432 32.56 26.60 3.58
CA ALA A 432 32.26 27.70 4.49
C ALA A 432 30.78 28.16 4.50
N GLN A 433 30.04 28.10 3.37
CA GLN A 433 28.60 28.44 3.37
C GLN A 433 27.73 27.31 3.95
N LEU A 434 28.19 26.07 3.82
CA LEU A 434 27.56 24.90 4.43
C LEU A 434 27.77 24.92 5.96
N GLU A 435 29.01 25.16 6.40
CA GLU A 435 29.36 25.36 7.81
C GLU A 435 28.59 26.52 8.44
N LYS A 436 28.50 27.68 7.76
CA LYS A 436 27.74 28.84 8.25
C LYS A 436 26.22 28.62 8.29
N LYS A 437 25.68 27.71 7.46
CA LYS A 437 24.27 27.28 7.54
C LYS A 437 24.03 26.29 8.66
N LEU A 438 24.95 25.35 8.86
CA LEU A 438 24.92 24.38 9.96
C LEU A 438 25.01 25.10 11.32
N GLU A 439 25.89 26.09 11.43
CA GLU A 439 26.05 26.94 12.61
C GLU A 439 24.77 27.76 12.89
N LYS A 440 24.08 28.23 11.84
CA LYS A 440 22.79 28.91 11.94
C LYS A 440 21.63 27.98 12.31
N TRP A 441 21.72 26.67 12.01
CA TRP A 441 20.68 25.69 12.29
C TRP A 441 20.78 25.10 13.71
N GLY A 442 21.82 25.45 14.47
CA GLY A 442 22.03 24.93 15.81
C GLY A 442 22.68 23.53 15.81
N PRO A 443 23.28 23.13 16.95
CA PRO A 443 24.09 21.92 17.05
C PRO A 443 23.31 20.63 16.75
N ASP A 444 22.01 20.59 17.05
CA ASP A 444 21.19 19.39 16.89
C ASP A 444 20.87 19.08 15.43
N ILE A 445 20.54 20.11 14.62
CA ILE A 445 20.27 19.94 13.18
C ILE A 445 21.57 19.63 12.42
N ALA A 446 22.70 20.20 12.85
CA ALA A 446 24.00 19.91 12.26
C ALA A 446 24.46 18.47 12.49
N ARG A 447 24.18 17.90 13.68
CA ARG A 447 24.46 16.50 14.02
C ARG A 447 23.60 15.52 13.21
N VAL A 448 22.33 15.88 12.96
CA VAL A 448 21.43 15.07 12.12
C VAL A 448 21.85 15.10 10.65
N TYR A 449 22.31 16.25 10.13
CA TYR A 449 22.78 16.35 8.75
C TYR A 449 24.06 15.56 8.48
N THR A 450 25.02 15.60 9.42
CA THR A 450 26.27 14.81 9.33
C THR A 450 25.98 13.31 9.44
N GLY A 451 25.14 12.90 10.39
CA GLY A 451 24.68 11.51 10.48
C GLY A 451 23.87 11.07 9.25
N TYR A 452 23.10 11.96 8.62
CA TYR A 452 22.39 11.68 7.37
C TYR A 452 23.33 11.48 6.20
N LYS A 453 24.39 12.28 6.08
CA LYS A 453 25.40 12.12 5.03
C LYS A 453 26.04 10.73 5.14
N GLU A 454 26.39 10.31 6.35
CA GLU A 454 26.91 8.96 6.63
C GLU A 454 25.88 7.86 6.30
N ILE A 455 24.60 8.02 6.68
CA ILE A 455 23.54 7.04 6.39
C ILE A 455 23.30 6.93 4.88
N VAL A 456 23.26 8.06 4.16
CA VAL A 456 23.07 8.05 2.71
C VAL A 456 24.29 7.46 2.02
N GLU A 457 25.50 7.81 2.42
CA GLU A 457 26.72 7.20 1.89
C GLU A 457 26.70 5.67 2.12
N GLN A 458 26.35 5.20 3.32
CA GLN A 458 26.20 3.76 3.59
C GLN A 458 25.11 3.09 2.75
N LEU A 459 23.95 3.75 2.56
CA LEU A 459 22.86 3.21 1.74
C LEU A 459 23.18 3.24 0.24
N THR A 460 23.99 4.20 -0.22
CA THR A 460 24.35 4.38 -1.64
C THR A 460 25.54 3.49 -2.02
N GLU A 461 26.54 3.33 -1.14
CA GLU A 461 27.66 2.39 -1.30
C GLU A 461 27.19 0.93 -1.29
N ALA A 462 26.13 0.61 -0.53
CA ALA A 462 25.49 -0.70 -0.57
C ALA A 462 24.75 -0.98 -1.90
N GLU A 463 24.34 0.07 -2.64
CA GLU A 463 23.70 -0.07 -3.95
C GLU A 463 24.72 -0.09 -5.12
N GLU A 464 25.89 0.56 -4.96
CA GLU A 464 26.91 0.66 -6.02
C GLU A 464 28.01 -0.41 -5.96
N SER A 465 28.24 -1.09 -4.82
CA SER A 465 29.31 -2.09 -4.67
C SER A 465 28.95 -3.53 -5.09
N THR A 466 27.74 -3.79 -5.60
CA THR A 466 27.34 -5.13 -6.07
C THR A 466 27.78 -5.37 -7.51
N GLY A 467 29.06 -5.67 -7.70
CA GLY A 467 29.53 -6.54 -8.78
C GLY A 467 29.03 -7.97 -8.58
N GLU A 468 28.94 -8.73 -9.67
CA GLU A 468 28.09 -9.90 -9.90
C GLU A 468 28.16 -11.10 -8.93
N ASP A 469 29.04 -11.11 -7.92
CA ASP A 469 29.26 -12.29 -7.07
C ASP A 469 29.26 -11.94 -5.57
N SER A 470 28.08 -11.79 -4.96
CA SER A 470 27.80 -12.04 -3.53
C SER A 470 26.48 -11.40 -3.11
N VAL A 471 25.36 -12.09 -3.37
CA VAL A 471 24.03 -11.67 -2.89
C VAL A 471 23.49 -12.70 -1.91
N SER A 472 24.06 -12.70 -0.70
CA SER A 472 23.41 -13.18 0.52
C SER A 472 24.11 -12.58 1.72
N ALA A 473 23.31 -11.92 2.58
CA ALA A 473 23.67 -11.39 3.88
C ALA A 473 24.70 -10.25 3.92
N ARG A 474 24.20 -9.02 4.18
CA ARG A 474 24.61 -8.20 5.34
C ARG A 474 23.87 -6.87 5.37
N LEU A 475 22.82 -6.81 6.16
CA LEU A 475 22.46 -5.60 6.91
C LEU A 475 22.15 -6.05 8.34
N MET A 476 23.20 -6.50 9.05
CA MET A 476 23.15 -6.61 10.50
C MET A 476 23.25 -5.19 11.05
N VAL A 477 22.12 -4.60 11.37
CA VAL A 477 22.08 -3.46 12.29
C VAL A 477 22.37 -4.05 13.67
N LEU A 478 23.55 -3.76 14.20
CA LEU A 478 23.89 -4.02 15.61
C LEU A 478 22.93 -3.21 16.49
N SER A 479 21.82 -3.82 16.92
CA SER A 479 21.09 -3.34 18.08
C SER A 479 21.74 -3.94 19.32
N GLU A 480 22.48 -3.12 20.06
CA GLU A 480 22.86 -3.45 21.44
C GLU A 480 21.58 -3.53 22.29
N ASN A 481 21.00 -4.73 22.40
CA ASN A 481 19.96 -5.00 23.36
C ASN A 481 20.60 -5.06 24.76
N ARG A 482 20.58 -3.94 25.49
CA ARG A 482 20.69 -3.96 26.95
C ARG A 482 19.34 -4.32 27.55
N THR A 483 19.20 -5.57 27.96
CA THR A 483 18.17 -5.98 28.93
C THR A 483 18.73 -5.75 30.34
N PRO A 484 18.04 -5.04 31.26
CA PRO A 484 18.46 -4.98 32.65
C PRO A 484 18.22 -6.34 33.31
N GLY A 485 19.28 -6.96 33.82
CA GLY A 485 19.21 -8.22 34.55
C GLY A 485 18.50 -8.06 35.89
N ALA A 486 17.52 -8.94 36.13
CA ALA A 486 17.08 -9.28 37.48
C ALA A 486 17.91 -10.48 37.94
N GLY A 487 18.73 -10.27 38.97
CA GLY A 487 19.52 -11.32 39.59
C GLY A 487 18.64 -12.29 40.38
N ILE A 488 18.91 -13.58 40.21
CA ILE A 488 18.53 -14.60 41.17
C ILE A 488 19.75 -15.51 41.34
N ASP A 489 20.37 -15.40 42.50
CA ASP A 489 21.40 -16.30 43.02
C ASP A 489 20.80 -17.67 43.38
N GLY A 490 21.57 -18.74 43.13
CA GLY A 490 21.46 -19.99 43.90
C GLY A 490 21.61 -21.28 43.10
N PRO A 491 22.28 -22.33 43.63
CA PRO A 491 23.26 -23.09 42.86
C PRO A 491 22.94 -24.57 42.58
N VAL A 492 23.53 -25.04 41.47
CA VAL A 492 24.25 -26.31 41.23
C VAL A 492 23.72 -27.61 41.85
N GLY A 493 23.38 -28.56 40.99
CA GLY A 493 23.33 -30.00 41.29
C GLY A 493 23.47 -30.83 40.02
N GLU A 494 24.65 -31.40 39.79
CA GLU A 494 24.97 -32.39 38.76
C GLU A 494 24.17 -33.69 38.95
N SER A 495 23.72 -34.33 37.87
CA SER A 495 23.87 -35.79 37.71
C SER A 495 23.53 -36.27 36.30
N GLN A 496 24.54 -36.98 35.79
CA GLN A 496 24.65 -38.00 34.76
C GLN A 496 23.36 -38.70 34.26
N GLY A 497 23.36 -39.07 32.97
CA GLY A 497 22.37 -39.94 32.30
C GLY A 497 22.39 -41.41 32.81
N PRO A 498 21.84 -42.41 32.08
CA PRO A 498 21.84 -42.54 30.61
C PRO A 498 20.52 -43.01 29.97
N ALA A 499 20.52 -43.04 28.64
CA ALA A 499 19.52 -43.67 27.78
C ALA A 499 19.43 -45.19 28.00
N PRO A 500 18.33 -45.83 27.55
CA PRO A 500 18.50 -46.81 26.47
C PRO A 500 17.39 -46.83 25.39
N THR A 501 17.88 -47.03 24.17
CA THR A 501 17.41 -47.88 23.05
C THR A 501 15.99 -48.47 23.02
N GLY A 502 15.37 -48.34 21.84
CA GLY A 502 14.88 -49.50 21.07
C GLY A 502 13.37 -49.66 20.93
N GLY A 503 12.88 -49.71 19.69
CA GLY A 503 11.52 -50.21 19.38
C GLY A 503 10.96 -49.73 18.06
N ALA A 504 11.10 -50.55 17.02
CA ALA A 504 10.57 -50.34 15.67
C ALA A 504 9.11 -50.85 15.52
N ALA A 505 8.54 -50.53 14.35
CA ALA A 505 7.36 -51.09 13.68
C ALA A 505 5.99 -50.52 14.16
N ALA A 506 4.95 -50.37 13.34
CA ALA A 506 4.73 -50.34 11.90
C ALA A 506 3.23 -49.97 11.71
N SER A 507 2.89 -49.36 10.58
CA SER A 507 1.62 -49.46 9.84
C SER A 507 0.27 -49.57 10.59
N ALA A 508 -0.66 -48.67 10.27
CA ALA A 508 -1.79 -48.94 9.36
C ALA A 508 -3.08 -48.19 9.74
N ALA A 509 -3.81 -47.88 8.66
CA ALA A 509 -5.27 -47.81 8.56
C ALA A 509 -6.01 -46.53 9.02
N ALA A 510 -6.49 -45.82 8.01
CA ALA A 510 -7.74 -45.07 8.03
C ALA A 510 -8.93 -45.96 8.42
N PRO A 511 -10.08 -45.35 8.74
CA PRO A 511 -11.24 -45.70 7.93
C PRO A 511 -12.10 -44.49 7.52
N ALA A 512 -12.75 -44.70 6.38
CA ALA A 512 -13.85 -43.91 5.85
C ALA A 512 -15.18 -44.26 6.53
N GLY A 513 -16.05 -43.26 6.64
CA GLY A 513 -17.48 -43.31 6.31
C GLY A 513 -18.42 -44.24 7.09
N ALA A 514 -19.40 -43.64 7.78
CA ALA A 514 -20.76 -44.17 7.83
C ALA A 514 -21.77 -43.04 8.11
N ALA A 515 -22.75 -42.94 7.23
CA ALA A 515 -23.99 -42.18 7.40
C ALA A 515 -25.09 -43.12 7.95
N ALA A 516 -25.95 -42.60 8.83
CA ALA A 516 -27.37 -42.96 9.06
C ALA A 516 -27.77 -42.38 10.45
N ALA A 517 -28.67 -41.41 10.58
CA ALA A 517 -30.12 -41.42 10.36
C ALA A 517 -30.94 -41.65 11.65
N ARG A 518 -31.83 -40.66 11.91
CA ARG A 518 -33.18 -40.71 12.49
C ARG A 518 -33.41 -40.66 14.02
N GLY A 519 -34.41 -39.83 14.35
CA GLY A 519 -35.28 -39.87 15.53
C GLY A 519 -35.14 -38.58 16.37
N GLY A 520 -36.08 -37.63 16.44
CA GLY A 520 -37.51 -37.63 16.14
C GLY A 520 -38.32 -37.52 17.44
N ALA A 521 -38.94 -36.35 17.70
CA ALA A 521 -40.19 -36.11 18.45
C ALA A 521 -40.21 -34.61 18.89
N ALA A 522 -41.02 -33.73 18.30
CA ALA A 522 -42.48 -33.60 18.40
C ALA A 522 -42.96 -33.03 19.76
N GLY A 523 -43.55 -31.83 19.72
CA GLY A 523 -44.24 -31.21 20.85
C GLY A 523 -44.65 -29.75 20.60
N PRO A 524 -45.92 -29.45 20.27
CA PRO A 524 -46.40 -28.15 19.81
C PRO A 524 -47.14 -27.32 20.88
N ARG A 525 -47.32 -26.02 20.63
CA ARG A 525 -48.41 -25.12 21.11
C ARG A 525 -48.30 -23.82 20.30
N GLY A 526 -49.20 -23.51 19.36
CA GLY A 526 -50.51 -22.87 19.59
C GLY A 526 -50.29 -21.42 20.01
N GLY A 527 -50.59 -20.35 19.28
CA GLY A 527 -51.66 -20.11 18.31
C GLY A 527 -52.58 -19.02 18.90
N ALA A 528 -52.53 -17.78 18.38
CA ALA A 528 -53.60 -16.78 18.52
C ALA A 528 -53.45 -15.67 17.48
N ALA A 529 -54.53 -15.45 16.74
CA ALA A 529 -54.73 -14.44 15.71
C ALA A 529 -55.56 -13.26 16.25
N GLY A 530 -55.50 -12.11 15.55
CA GLY A 530 -56.42 -10.97 15.69
C GLY A 530 -55.73 -9.67 15.26
N ALA A 531 -55.82 -9.21 14.00
CA ALA A 531 -56.92 -8.52 13.31
C ALA A 531 -57.07 -7.01 13.63
N ARG A 532 -56.70 -6.19 12.61
CA ARG A 532 -57.30 -4.93 12.09
C ARG A 532 -57.48 -3.66 12.98
N GLY A 533 -56.56 -2.70 12.76
CA GLY A 533 -56.72 -1.24 12.43
C GLY A 533 -57.58 -0.28 13.30
N PRO A 534 -57.72 1.02 12.95
CA PRO A 534 -56.75 2.00 12.42
C PRO A 534 -56.69 3.30 13.30
N ALA A 535 -55.95 4.32 12.83
CA ALA A 535 -56.14 5.78 13.05
C ALA A 535 -55.14 6.61 13.91
N VAL A 536 -54.48 7.55 13.21
CA VAL A 536 -54.43 9.03 13.45
C VAL A 536 -53.46 9.64 14.50
N ALA A 537 -52.47 10.35 13.91
CA ALA A 537 -51.92 11.70 14.17
C ALA A 537 -51.32 12.16 15.52
N ALA A 538 -50.06 12.63 15.46
CA ALA A 538 -49.59 14.02 15.76
C ALA A 538 -48.05 14.05 15.60
N ALA A 539 -47.43 14.70 14.60
CA ALA A 539 -47.21 16.14 14.42
C ALA A 539 -46.22 16.80 15.42
N ARG A 540 -45.00 17.12 14.93
CA ARG A 540 -44.16 18.32 15.16
C ARG A 540 -42.82 18.07 14.42
N GLY A 541 -42.61 18.59 13.21
CA GLY A 541 -42.21 19.97 12.90
C GLY A 541 -40.67 20.06 12.95
N GLY A 542 -39.88 20.31 11.92
CA GLY A 542 -40.08 21.01 10.66
C GLY A 542 -38.99 22.08 10.55
N ARG A 543 -38.13 22.02 9.53
CA ARG A 543 -37.55 23.17 8.80
C ARG A 543 -36.59 22.69 7.71
N GLY A 544 -37.16 22.52 6.52
CA GLY A 544 -36.43 22.63 5.27
C GLY A 544 -36.17 24.10 4.93
N GLY A 545 -35.08 24.35 4.21
CA GLY A 545 -34.73 25.66 3.69
C GLY A 545 -33.94 25.51 2.40
N GLY A 546 -34.65 25.20 1.31
CA GLY A 546 -34.11 25.38 -0.03
C GLY A 546 -34.15 26.86 -0.42
N ARG A 547 -33.08 27.36 -1.04
CA ARG A 547 -33.11 28.60 -1.83
C ARG A 547 -32.19 28.49 -3.05
N THR A 548 -32.83 28.48 -4.21
CA THR A 548 -32.32 28.89 -5.52
C THR A 548 -32.38 30.41 -5.70
N ARG A 549 -31.64 30.90 -6.72
CA ARG A 549 -31.45 32.30 -7.23
C ARG A 549 -30.21 32.98 -6.65
N GLY A 550 -29.28 33.59 -7.39
CA GLY A 550 -29.30 34.11 -8.76
C GLY A 550 -28.98 35.61 -8.75
N ARG A 551 -28.07 36.07 -9.65
CA ARG A 551 -27.51 37.45 -9.84
C ARG A 551 -26.38 37.81 -8.85
N GLY A 552 -25.26 38.41 -9.23
CA GLY A 552 -24.83 39.09 -10.46
C GLY A 552 -24.21 40.46 -10.10
N ARG A 553 -22.90 40.65 -10.35
CA ARG A 553 -22.09 41.89 -10.48
C ARG A 553 -20.62 41.43 -10.40
N GLY A 554 -19.67 41.74 -11.28
CA GLY A 554 -19.55 42.78 -12.29
C GLY A 554 -18.32 43.65 -11.97
N ARG A 555 -17.18 43.35 -12.62
CA ARG A 555 -15.99 44.18 -12.92
C ARG A 555 -14.99 43.23 -13.58
N GLY A 556 -14.56 43.37 -14.84
CA GLY A 556 -14.31 44.56 -15.65
C GLY A 556 -12.81 44.56 -15.95
N GLY A 557 -12.42 44.16 -17.16
CA GLY A 557 -11.02 44.03 -17.57
C GLY A 557 -10.91 43.44 -18.98
N GLU A 558 -11.20 44.29 -19.96
CA GLU A 558 -11.08 44.03 -21.40
C GLU A 558 -9.62 43.78 -21.82
N ARG A 559 -9.42 42.87 -22.78
CA ARG A 559 -8.64 43.13 -24.00
C ARG A 559 -9.01 42.12 -25.08
N ALA A 560 -9.56 42.65 -26.16
CA ALA A 560 -9.96 41.96 -27.38
C ALA A 560 -8.75 41.74 -28.31
N ILE A 561 -8.72 40.59 -28.99
CA ILE A 561 -8.28 40.46 -30.41
C ILE A 561 -9.16 39.37 -31.04
N GLY A 562 -9.82 39.71 -32.15
CA GLY A 562 -10.88 38.93 -32.81
C GLY A 562 -10.41 37.75 -33.69
N PRO A 563 -11.38 37.05 -34.31
CA PRO A 563 -11.14 35.81 -35.06
C PRO A 563 -10.87 36.07 -36.55
N ARG A 564 -10.08 35.19 -37.19
CA ARG A 564 -10.00 35.05 -38.64
C ARG A 564 -10.51 33.67 -39.06
N VAL A 565 -11.58 33.70 -39.86
CA VAL A 565 -12.11 32.67 -40.78
C VAL A 565 -12.11 33.43 -42.13
N ALA A 566 -11.84 32.92 -43.34
CA ALA A 566 -12.04 31.62 -43.97
C ALA A 566 -11.26 31.54 -45.31
N SER A 567 -11.54 30.46 -46.07
CA SER A 567 -11.31 30.21 -47.51
C SER A 567 -9.92 29.62 -47.85
N SER A 568 -9.76 28.64 -48.73
CA SER A 568 -10.61 28.11 -49.82
C SER A 568 -10.20 26.66 -50.15
N ALA A 569 -11.00 25.99 -51.00
CA ALA A 569 -10.96 24.58 -51.35
C ALA A 569 -10.27 24.26 -52.71
N ARG A 570 -9.67 23.05 -52.80
CA ARG A 570 -9.54 22.05 -53.92
C ARG A 570 -8.95 22.48 -55.28
N PRO A 571 -8.62 21.55 -56.23
CA PRO A 571 -8.70 20.06 -56.31
C PRO A 571 -7.32 19.39 -56.59
N ILE A 572 -7.09 18.06 -56.55
CA ILE A 572 -7.63 16.90 -57.32
C ILE A 572 -8.00 15.77 -56.37
#